data_AF-A0A645DEU0-F1
#
_entry.id   AF-A0A645DEU0-F1
#
_cell.length_a   1.000
_cell.length_b   1.000
_cell.length_c   1.000
_cell.angle_alpha   90.00
_cell.angle_beta   90.00
_cell.angle_gamma   90.00
#
_symmetry.space_group_name_H-M   'P 1'
#
loop_
_entity.id
_entity.type
_entity.pdbx_description
1 polymer ?
#
loop_
_entity_poly.entity_id
_entity_poly.type
_entity_poly.pdbx_seq_one_letter_code
_entity_poly.pdbx_strand_id
1 'polypeptide(L)'
;MVIDPGFGFAKTMDQNYQLLSKLSYFQEINVPLLAGVSRKSMIYKLLGTDPEGALNGTTAVNMLALMGGASILRVHDVKEAVEAIKIYNEYRKHS
;
A
#
# COMPACT_ATOMS: atom_id res chain seq x y z
N MET A 1 -17.13 -5.14 -8.55
CA MET A 1 -15.90 -4.88 -9.34
C MET A 1 -14.90 -4.20 -8.41
N VAL A 2 -13.61 -4.57 -8.48
CA VAL A 2 -12.50 -4.02 -7.66
C VAL A 2 -11.31 -3.82 -8.57
N ILE A 3 -10.52 -2.76 -8.37
CA ILE A 3 -9.30 -2.48 -9.14
C ILE A 3 -8.07 -2.80 -8.29
N ASP A 4 -7.12 -3.55 -8.85
CA ASP A 4 -5.77 -3.71 -8.30
C ASP A 4 -4.78 -3.07 -9.29
N PRO A 5 -4.02 -2.02 -8.90
CA PRO A 5 -3.02 -1.40 -9.75
C PRO A 5 -1.78 -2.29 -9.95
N GLY A 6 -1.71 -3.40 -9.19
CA GLY A 6 -0.83 -4.53 -9.41
C GLY A 6 0.62 -4.18 -9.18
N PHE A 7 1.01 -3.83 -7.94
CA PHE A 7 2.35 -3.30 -7.58
C PHE A 7 3.53 -4.06 -8.20
N GLY A 8 4.29 -4.94 -7.57
CA GLY A 8 5.46 -5.61 -8.20
C GLY A 8 5.24 -6.52 -9.44
N PHE A 9 4.32 -6.23 -10.36
CA PHE A 9 4.09 -6.93 -11.63
C PHE A 9 4.52 -6.08 -12.82
N ALA A 10 5.54 -6.53 -13.54
CA ALA A 10 6.08 -5.89 -14.75
C ALA A 10 6.41 -4.39 -14.59
N LYS A 11 6.79 -3.97 -13.37
CA LYS A 11 7.14 -2.58 -13.02
C LYS A 11 8.53 -2.51 -12.40
N THR A 12 9.30 -1.49 -12.77
CA THR A 12 10.54 -1.12 -12.08
C THR A 12 10.25 -0.58 -10.68
N MET A 13 11.28 -0.39 -9.87
CA MET A 13 11.13 0.22 -8.54
C MET A 13 10.51 1.62 -8.66
N ASP A 14 11.05 2.46 -9.55
CA ASP A 14 10.54 3.83 -9.76
C ASP A 14 9.10 3.85 -10.25
N GLN A 15 8.73 2.94 -11.17
CA GLN A 15 7.34 2.83 -11.64
C GLN A 15 6.37 2.42 -10.52
N ASN A 16 6.81 1.60 -9.56
CA ASN A 16 6.00 1.26 -8.39
C ASN A 16 5.77 2.48 -7.48
N TYR A 17 6.79 3.30 -7.25
CA TYR A 17 6.65 4.52 -6.45
C TYR A 17 5.85 5.61 -7.18
N GLN A 18 6.00 5.71 -8.49
CA GLN A 18 5.18 6.60 -9.32
C GLN A 18 3.71 6.19 -9.31
N LEU A 19 3.43 4.87 -9.32
CA LEU A 19 2.08 4.36 -9.17
C LEU A 19 1.50 4.68 -7.78
N LEU A 20 2.30 4.46 -6.72
CA LEU A 20 1.91 4.75 -5.34
C LEU A 20 1.55 6.23 -5.14
N SER A 21 2.36 7.15 -5.68
CA SER A 21 2.12 8.60 -5.57
C SER A 21 0.93 9.09 -6.39
N LYS A 22 0.44 8.29 -7.34
CA LYS A 22 -0.69 8.60 -8.21
C LYS A 22 -1.93 7.72 -7.91
N LEU A 23 -2.00 7.07 -6.75
CA LEU A 23 -3.14 6.20 -6.43
C LEU A 23 -4.49 6.95 -6.42
N SER A 24 -4.50 8.23 -6.06
CA SER A 24 -5.72 9.03 -6.00
C SER A 24 -6.44 9.15 -7.34
N TYR A 25 -5.72 9.09 -8.47
CA TYR A 25 -6.33 9.11 -9.81
C TYR A 25 -7.27 7.92 -10.05
N PHE A 26 -7.06 6.79 -9.37
CA PHE A 26 -7.95 5.62 -9.50
C PHE A 26 -9.29 5.82 -8.78
N GLN A 27 -9.41 6.81 -7.89
CA GLN A 27 -10.67 7.11 -7.22
C GLN A 27 -11.75 7.62 -8.19
N GLU A 28 -11.36 8.21 -9.33
CA GLU A 28 -12.29 8.66 -10.38
C GLU A 28 -13.11 7.51 -10.99
N ILE A 29 -12.63 6.27 -10.87
CA ILE A 29 -13.26 5.08 -11.45
C ILE A 29 -14.42 4.56 -10.56
N ASN A 30 -14.70 5.21 -9.42
CA ASN A 30 -15.83 4.92 -8.52
C ASN A 30 -15.97 3.44 -8.10
N VAL A 31 -14.86 2.74 -7.95
CA VAL A 31 -14.80 1.37 -7.45
C VAL A 31 -13.72 1.21 -6.38
N PRO A 32 -13.86 0.25 -5.44
CA PRO A 32 -12.85 0.02 -4.41
C PRO A 32 -11.48 -0.30 -5.02
N LEU A 33 -10.45 0.36 -4.49
CA LEU A 33 -9.05 0.16 -4.86
C LEU A 33 -8.40 -0.82 -3.87
N LEU A 34 -7.84 -1.91 -4.39
CA LEU A 34 -7.06 -2.90 -3.64
C LEU A 34 -5.58 -2.62 -3.79
N ALA A 35 -4.85 -2.48 -2.68
CA ALA A 35 -3.40 -2.33 -2.66
C ALA A 35 -2.74 -3.59 -2.09
N GLY A 36 -1.94 -4.26 -2.92
CA GLY A 36 -1.11 -5.41 -2.51
C GLY A 36 0.39 -5.07 -2.56
N VAL A 37 0.95 -4.62 -1.44
CA VAL A 37 2.36 -4.17 -1.32
C VAL A 37 3.21 -5.00 -0.35
N SER A 38 2.59 -5.91 0.40
CA SER A 38 3.23 -6.66 1.47
C SER A 38 4.46 -7.44 1.00
N ARG A 39 5.61 -7.18 1.66
CA ARG A 39 6.92 -7.82 1.42
C ARG A 39 7.41 -7.72 -0.03
N LYS A 40 6.96 -6.73 -0.80
CA LYS A 40 7.38 -6.57 -2.20
C LYS A 40 8.81 -6.03 -2.32
N SER A 41 9.45 -6.36 -3.44
CA SER A 41 10.83 -5.95 -3.76
C SER A 41 11.06 -4.45 -3.72
N MET A 42 10.05 -3.65 -4.04
CA MET A 42 10.13 -2.18 -3.90
C MET A 42 10.45 -1.76 -2.45
N ILE A 43 10.04 -2.54 -1.45
CA ILE A 43 10.23 -2.24 -0.03
C ILE A 43 11.58 -2.76 0.45
N TYR A 44 11.79 -4.08 0.37
CA TYR A 44 12.98 -4.68 0.98
C TYR A 44 14.27 -4.31 0.24
N LYS A 45 14.23 -4.17 -1.09
CA LYS A 45 15.42 -3.71 -1.84
C LYS A 45 15.76 -2.26 -1.55
N LEU A 46 14.75 -1.39 -1.40
CA LEU A 46 14.99 0.01 -1.03
C LEU A 46 15.63 0.13 0.36
N LEU A 47 15.17 -0.68 1.31
CA LEU A 47 15.65 -0.66 2.69
C LEU A 47 16.93 -1.51 2.91
N GLY A 48 17.46 -2.17 1.87
CA GLY A 48 18.62 -3.05 1.99
C GLY A 48 18.39 -4.25 2.92
N THR A 49 17.15 -4.73 3.01
CA THR A 49 16.74 -5.84 3.87
C THR A 49 16.14 -6.99 3.04
N ASP A 50 15.61 -8.01 3.71
CA ASP A 50 14.94 -9.16 3.12
C ASP A 50 13.41 -9.04 3.27
N PRO A 51 12.63 -9.93 2.64
CA PRO A 51 11.16 -9.93 2.77
C PRO A 51 10.64 -10.06 4.21
N GLU A 52 11.40 -10.66 5.12
CA GLU A 52 11.01 -10.91 6.52
C GLU A 52 11.25 -9.66 7.39
N GLY A 53 12.35 -8.94 7.13
CA GLY A 53 12.68 -7.63 7.72
C GLY A 53 11.84 -6.46 7.16
N ALA A 54 11.03 -6.70 6.13
CA ALA A 54 10.23 -5.68 5.46
C ALA A 54 8.94 -5.27 6.18
N LEU A 55 8.70 -5.74 7.42
CA LEU A 55 7.44 -5.50 8.14
C LEU A 55 7.16 -4.01 8.33
N ASN A 56 8.13 -3.26 8.89
CA ASN A 56 7.98 -1.82 9.11
C ASN A 56 7.75 -1.07 7.77
N GLY A 57 8.56 -1.37 6.76
CA GLY A 57 8.40 -0.79 5.42
C GLY A 57 7.04 -1.12 4.80
N THR A 58 6.53 -2.34 5.01
CA THR A 58 5.19 -2.75 4.57
C THR A 58 4.11 -1.91 5.24
N THR A 59 4.19 -1.69 6.55
CA THR A 59 3.26 -0.82 7.28
C THR A 59 3.29 0.61 6.76
N ALA A 60 4.48 1.16 6.51
CA ALA A 60 4.62 2.50 5.94
C ALA A 60 3.98 2.62 4.55
N VAL A 61 4.24 1.67 3.65
CA VAL A 61 3.66 1.70 2.30
C VAL A 61 2.14 1.43 2.33
N ASN A 62 1.65 0.59 3.25
CA ASN A 62 0.21 0.42 3.47
C ASN A 62 -0.46 1.74 3.87
N MET A 63 0.17 2.51 4.77
CA MET A 63 -0.34 3.84 5.15
C MET A 63 -0.37 4.79 3.96
N LEU A 64 0.68 4.83 3.14
CA LEU A 64 0.70 5.63 1.91
C LEU A 64 -0.40 5.21 0.94
N ALA A 65 -0.67 3.92 0.81
CA ALA A 65 -1.75 3.41 -0.03
C ALA A 65 -3.13 3.84 0.51
N LEU A 66 -3.35 3.77 1.82
CA LEU A 66 -4.58 4.28 2.47
C LEU A 66 -4.76 5.78 2.23
N MET A 67 -3.70 6.58 2.42
CA MET A 67 -3.73 8.02 2.12
C MET A 67 -4.00 8.29 0.64
N GLY A 68 -3.50 7.44 -0.25
CA GLY A 68 -3.77 7.48 -1.69
C GLY A 68 -5.16 6.97 -2.10
N GLY A 69 -6.01 6.56 -1.15
CA GLY A 69 -7.39 6.16 -1.43
C GLY A 69 -7.66 4.66 -1.52
N ALA A 70 -6.69 3.80 -1.20
CA ALA A 70 -6.91 2.36 -1.15
C ALA A 70 -8.00 2.02 -0.13
N SER A 71 -8.97 1.20 -0.55
CA SER A 71 -10.07 0.74 0.30
C SER A 71 -9.83 -0.67 0.85
N ILE A 72 -8.94 -1.43 0.21
CA ILE A 72 -8.61 -2.81 0.58
C ILE A 72 -7.09 -2.96 0.62
N LEU A 73 -6.56 -3.50 1.70
CA LEU A 73 -5.15 -3.89 1.80
C LEU A 73 -5.03 -5.41 1.71
N ARG A 74 -4.22 -5.91 0.78
CA ARG A 74 -3.86 -7.34 0.70
C ARG A 74 -2.50 -7.55 1.37
N VAL A 75 -2.50 -8.25 2.50
CA VAL A 75 -1.33 -8.39 3.38
C VAL A 75 -1.11 -9.83 3.82
N HIS A 76 0.14 -10.15 4.19
CA HIS A 76 0.48 -11.39 4.90
C HIS A 76 0.38 -11.20 6.41
N ASP A 77 0.80 -10.03 6.90
CA ASP A 77 0.87 -9.65 8.31
C ASP A 77 -0.39 -8.87 8.72
N VAL A 78 -1.45 -9.60 9.10
CA VAL A 78 -2.80 -9.05 9.30
C VAL A 78 -2.88 -8.12 10.51
N LYS A 79 -2.19 -8.47 11.60
CA LYS A 79 -2.25 -7.71 12.86
C LYS A 79 -1.78 -6.26 12.65
N GLU A 80 -0.62 -6.10 12.05
CA GLU A 80 0.04 -4.81 11.80
C GLU A 80 -0.75 -3.97 10.79
N ALA A 81 -1.34 -4.61 9.78
CA ALA A 81 -2.22 -3.93 8.83
C ALA A 81 -3.49 -3.41 9.50
N VAL A 82 -4.10 -4.19 10.40
CA VAL A 82 -5.27 -3.76 11.18
C VAL A 82 -4.92 -2.59 12.11
N GLU A 83 -3.75 -2.61 12.74
CA GLU A 83 -3.25 -1.49 13.56
C GLU A 83 -3.10 -0.21 12.72
N ALA A 84 -2.50 -0.31 11.53
CA ALA A 84 -2.38 0.82 10.60
C ALA A 84 -3.75 1.36 10.16
N ILE A 85 -4.70 0.49 9.84
CA ILE A 85 -6.07 0.88 9.47
C ILE A 85 -6.78 1.58 10.63
N LYS A 86 -6.65 1.09 11.87
CA LYS A 86 -7.24 1.73 13.05
C LYS A 86 -6.73 3.16 13.22
N ILE A 87 -5.40 3.35 13.11
CA ILE A 87 -4.78 4.67 13.19
C ILE A 87 -5.27 5.58 12.05
N TYR A 88 -5.29 5.08 10.81
CA TYR A 88 -5.76 5.82 9.65
C TYR A 88 -7.23 6.27 9.80
N ASN A 89 -8.10 5.38 10.29
CA ASN A 89 -9.50 5.71 10.52
C ASN A 89 -9.67 6.80 11.58
N GLU A 90 -8.85 6.78 12.64
CA GLU A 90 -8.87 7.83 13.66
C GLU A 90 -8.36 9.16 13.12
N TYR A 91 -7.27 9.15 12.34
CA TYR A 91 -6.75 10.32 11.63
C TYR A 91 -7.81 10.95 10.69
N ARG A 92 -8.52 10.12 9.92
CA ARG A 92 -9.57 10.57 8.98
C ARG A 92 -10.77 11.22 9.64
N LYS A 93 -11.08 10.94 10.90
CA LYS A 93 -12.17 11.63 11.61
C LYS A 93 -11.86 13.11 11.87
N HIS A 94 -10.59 13.49 11.78
CA HIS A 94 -10.09 14.81 12.16
C HIS A 94 -9.46 15.59 10.99
N SER A 95 -9.51 15.05 9.76
CA SER A 95 -8.97 15.65 8.54
C SER A 95 -10.10 16.01 7.58
#